data_AF-A0A4R1PQB8-F1
#
_entry.id   AF-A0A4R1PQB8-F1
#
_cell.length_a   1.000
_cell.length_b   1.000
_cell.length_c   1.000
_cell.angle_alpha   90.00
_cell.angle_beta   90.00
_cell.angle_gamma   90.00
#
_symmetry.space_group_name_H-M   'P 1'
#
loop_
_entity.id
_entity.type
_entity.pdbx_description
1 polymer ?
#
loop_
_entity_poly.entity_id
_entity_poly.type
_entity_poly.pdbx_seq_one_letter_code
_entity_poly.pdbx_strand_id
1 'polypeptide(L)'
;MNPAAASVTPTNTRLCKHCLTPFEFKRKTAEFCCDTCRKAYKRQQQRSIKKKRLYRAESSPFFTFLAQECKRAGTIQVLQGHTLESLLELHEVYALRLRGNLLGSVNKYSVCHIFPVSHPTHIGMLHAGNLVVGLKEHNQNHGNKLLGNAGMSIPRVRLLPKWRVDEEEPIKTIADRIVEYLGGELVAQLAVKAKLQPSRRQVLTMWLQSCPDERIPPQEKLAEMTTQQLSQLQSQIKDGKESGFDISSRAACIEPEDMALRELRRLARYRPELLKLEEVFAGYAAEVIAYVNRLGGYPHIPKELRQLQFEVLHGACVHDFLRELERIRDAEREAFKPKVWSAAEMEEFDRSLPF
;
A
#
# COMPACT_ATOMS: atom_id res chain seq x y z
N MET A 1 80.78 -1.19 21.70
CA MET A 1 80.13 0.09 21.36
C MET A 1 79.03 -0.22 20.35
N ASN A 2 77.76 -0.23 20.78
CA ASN A 2 76.60 -0.39 19.89
C ASN A 2 76.17 1.01 19.42
N PRO A 3 75.88 1.22 18.12
CA PRO A 3 75.37 2.50 17.66
C PRO A 3 73.94 2.69 18.12
N ALA A 4 73.65 3.89 18.63
CA ALA A 4 72.32 4.30 19.09
C ALA A 4 71.32 4.25 17.93
N ALA A 5 70.23 3.51 18.10
CA ALA A 5 69.09 3.53 17.20
C ALA A 5 68.43 4.92 17.25
N ALA A 6 68.38 5.61 16.10
CA ALA A 6 67.67 6.87 15.95
C ALA A 6 66.17 6.65 16.26
N SER A 7 65.63 7.41 17.22
CA SER A 7 64.21 7.39 17.55
C SER A 7 63.42 8.05 16.42
N VAL A 8 62.71 7.24 15.63
CA VAL A 8 61.74 7.73 14.65
C VAL A 8 60.61 8.42 15.41
N THR A 9 60.56 9.75 15.34
CA THR A 9 59.44 10.52 15.86
C THR A 9 58.22 10.18 15.01
N PRO A 10 57.08 9.78 15.60
CA PRO A 10 55.91 9.42 14.82
C PRO A 10 55.38 10.66 14.11
N THR A 11 55.63 10.74 12.80
CA THR A 11 55.04 11.76 11.93
C THR A 11 53.53 11.60 11.97
N ASN A 12 52.83 12.60 12.52
CA ASN A 12 51.37 12.68 12.57
C ASN A 12 50.80 12.92 11.16
N THR A 13 50.99 11.96 10.26
CA THR A 13 50.57 12.01 8.86
C THR A 13 49.51 10.95 8.60
N ARG A 14 48.50 11.28 7.79
CA ARG A 14 47.49 10.33 7.31
C ARG A 14 46.94 10.77 5.96
N LEU A 15 46.28 9.86 5.24
CA LEU A 15 45.61 10.19 3.99
C LEU A 15 44.27 10.88 4.27
N CYS A 16 43.98 11.94 3.52
CA CYS A 16 42.65 12.56 3.54
C CYS A 16 41.60 11.60 2.95
N LYS A 17 40.47 11.39 3.65
CA LYS A 17 39.36 10.54 3.15
C LYS A 17 38.72 11.01 1.83
N HIS A 18 39.00 12.24 1.36
CA HIS A 18 38.44 12.79 0.13
C HIS A 18 39.43 12.76 -1.05
N CYS A 19 40.54 13.50 -0.94
CA CYS A 19 41.51 13.65 -2.03
C CYS A 19 42.63 12.60 -2.00
N LEU A 20 42.64 11.74 -0.97
CA LEU A 20 43.65 10.70 -0.74
C LEU A 20 45.09 11.22 -0.58
N THR A 21 45.28 12.54 -0.51
CA THR A 21 46.60 13.16 -0.28
C THR A 21 47.01 13.01 1.19
N PRO A 22 48.29 12.66 1.48
CA PRO A 22 48.83 12.73 2.83
C PRO A 22 48.75 14.15 3.40
N PHE A 23 48.41 14.28 4.67
CA PHE A 23 48.44 15.55 5.38
C PHE A 23 48.87 15.38 6.83
N GLU A 24 49.47 16.43 7.39
CA GLU A 24 49.82 16.50 8.80
C GLU A 24 48.60 16.89 9.65
N PHE A 25 48.34 16.14 10.72
CA PHE A 25 47.22 16.39 11.61
C PHE A 25 47.68 16.87 12.99
N LYS A 26 47.02 17.91 13.51
CA LYS A 26 47.20 18.38 14.90
C LYS A 26 46.42 17.54 15.91
N ARG A 27 45.39 16.81 15.48
CA ARG A 27 44.50 15.98 16.32
C ARG A 27 44.38 14.58 15.74
N LYS A 28 44.50 13.55 16.56
CA LYS A 28 44.38 12.13 16.14
C LYS A 28 43.03 11.80 15.48
N THR A 29 42.00 12.63 15.66
CA THR A 29 40.66 12.49 15.07
C THR A 29 40.49 13.23 13.73
N ALA A 30 41.47 13.98 13.25
CA ALA A 30 41.34 14.70 11.98
C ALA A 30 41.27 13.70 10.82
N GLU A 31 40.27 13.79 9.95
CA GLU A 31 40.10 12.83 8.83
C GLU A 31 40.32 13.47 7.45
N PHE A 32 40.47 14.80 7.42
CA PHE A 32 40.52 15.60 6.20
C PHE A 32 41.66 16.62 6.27
N CYS A 33 42.33 16.86 5.14
CA CYS A 33 43.40 17.84 5.04
C CYS A 33 42.90 19.29 5.20
N CYS A 34 41.64 19.55 4.83
CA CYS A 34 41.02 20.87 4.95
C CYS A 34 39.49 20.78 5.04
N ASP A 35 38.87 21.90 5.43
CA ASP A 35 37.42 22.03 5.53
C ASP A 35 36.70 21.83 4.19
N THR A 36 37.33 22.20 3.08
CA THR A 36 36.81 21.98 1.72
C THR A 36 36.68 20.49 1.42
N CYS A 37 37.73 19.70 1.71
CA CYS A 37 37.69 18.25 1.55
C CYS A 37 36.65 17.59 2.45
N ARG A 38 36.49 18.07 3.70
CA ARG A 38 35.43 17.60 4.60
C ARG A 38 34.03 17.86 4.03
N LYS A 39 33.78 19.08 3.54
CA LYS A 39 32.48 19.47 2.94
C LYS A 39 32.21 18.68 1.66
N ALA A 40 33.20 18.53 0.79
CA ALA A 40 33.08 17.79 -0.46
C ALA A 40 32.79 16.30 -0.22
N TYR A 41 33.52 15.66 0.70
CA TYR A 41 33.25 14.28 1.11
C TYR A 41 31.83 14.10 1.67
N LYS A 42 31.39 14.99 2.57
CA LYS A 42 30.02 14.95 3.10
C LYS A 42 28.97 15.11 1.99
N ARG A 43 29.17 16.03 1.04
CA ARG A 43 28.27 16.21 -0.12
C ARG A 43 28.23 14.96 -1.00
N GLN A 44 29.39 14.34 -1.27
CA GLN A 44 29.46 13.10 -2.04
C GLN A 44 28.73 11.94 -1.34
N GLN A 45 28.92 11.80 -0.03
CA GLN A 45 28.23 10.80 0.78
C GLN A 45 26.71 11.02 0.76
N GLN A 46 26.26 12.27 0.94
CA GLN A 46 24.84 12.63 0.86
C GLN A 46 24.24 12.32 -0.52
N ARG A 47 24.96 12.64 -1.60
CA ARG A 47 24.54 12.29 -2.98
C ARG A 47 24.41 10.78 -3.16
N SER A 48 25.37 10.00 -2.67
CA SER A 48 25.33 8.52 -2.72
C SER A 48 24.15 7.95 -1.92
N ILE A 49 23.91 8.46 -0.71
CA ILE A 49 22.76 8.06 0.12
C ILE A 49 21.44 8.42 -0.57
N LYS A 50 21.33 9.63 -1.13
CA LYS A 50 20.13 10.06 -1.86
C LYS A 50 19.88 9.17 -3.07
N LYS A 51 20.90 8.88 -3.88
CA LYS A 51 20.79 7.96 -5.02
C LYS A 51 20.28 6.58 -4.59
N LYS A 52 20.77 6.03 -3.47
CA LYS A 52 20.26 4.75 -2.92
C LYS A 52 18.81 4.83 -2.49
N ARG A 53 18.37 5.94 -1.88
CA ARG A 53 16.97 6.14 -1.45
C ARG A 53 16.03 6.28 -2.64
N LEU A 54 16.43 7.04 -3.66
CA LEU A 54 15.69 7.17 -4.91
C LEU A 54 15.54 5.81 -5.61
N TYR A 55 16.64 5.07 -5.73
CA TYR A 55 16.62 3.73 -6.29
C TYR A 55 15.63 2.81 -5.55
N ARG A 56 15.63 2.83 -4.21
CA ARG A 56 14.67 2.04 -3.41
C ARG A 56 13.22 2.44 -3.68
N ALA A 57 12.96 3.72 -3.90
CA ALA A 57 11.63 4.20 -4.22
C ALA A 57 11.21 3.74 -5.63
N GLU A 58 11.99 4.09 -6.66
CA GLU A 58 11.73 3.79 -8.08
C GLU A 58 11.51 2.29 -8.33
N SER A 59 12.28 1.45 -7.64
CA SER A 59 12.19 -0.02 -7.78
C SER A 59 11.20 -0.69 -6.82
N SER A 60 10.47 0.09 -6.02
CA SER A 60 9.52 -0.46 -5.04
C SER A 60 8.20 -0.90 -5.67
N PRO A 61 7.52 -1.90 -5.09
CA PRO A 61 6.15 -2.25 -5.46
C PRO A 61 5.17 -1.07 -5.35
N PHE A 62 5.40 -0.14 -4.41
CA PHE A 62 4.56 1.04 -4.27
C PHE A 62 4.70 2.00 -5.45
N PHE A 63 5.91 2.30 -5.92
CA PHE A 63 6.09 3.14 -7.12
C PHE A 63 5.62 2.44 -8.39
N THR A 64 5.71 1.12 -8.45
CA THR A 64 5.10 0.34 -9.53
C THR A 64 3.58 0.56 -9.55
N PHE A 65 2.93 0.52 -8.38
CA PHE A 65 1.52 0.85 -8.23
C PHE A 65 1.21 2.29 -8.66
N LEU A 66 1.98 3.28 -8.20
CA LEU A 66 1.79 4.68 -8.59
C LEU A 66 1.89 4.86 -10.12
N ALA A 67 2.88 4.23 -10.75
CA ALA A 67 3.08 4.28 -12.18
C ALA A 67 1.93 3.63 -12.96
N GLN A 68 1.40 2.49 -12.48
CA GLN A 68 0.22 1.85 -13.07
C GLN A 68 -1.03 2.73 -12.97
N GLU A 69 -1.24 3.40 -11.83
CA GLU A 69 -2.38 4.30 -11.66
C GLU A 69 -2.24 5.58 -12.50
N CYS A 70 -1.03 6.16 -12.60
CA CYS A 70 -0.75 7.28 -13.51
C CYS A 70 -0.96 6.89 -14.98
N LYS A 71 -0.60 5.65 -15.35
CA LYS A 71 -0.84 5.09 -16.69
C LYS A 71 -2.34 4.95 -16.96
N ARG A 72 -3.11 4.41 -16.00
CA ARG A 72 -4.59 4.32 -16.10
C ARG A 72 -5.24 5.71 -16.24
N ALA A 73 -4.66 6.72 -15.59
CA ALA A 73 -5.09 8.10 -15.68
C ALA A 73 -4.66 8.82 -16.97
N GLY A 74 -3.66 8.31 -17.68
CA GLY A 74 -3.02 8.97 -18.82
C GLY A 74 -2.18 10.20 -18.44
N THR A 75 -1.89 10.41 -17.16
CA THR A 75 -1.08 11.55 -16.69
C THR A 75 -0.48 11.33 -15.31
N ILE A 76 0.71 11.88 -15.06
CA ILE A 76 1.37 11.93 -13.75
C ILE A 76 0.71 12.99 -12.84
N GLN A 77 0.01 13.99 -13.39
CA GLN A 77 -0.58 15.07 -12.60
C GLN A 77 -1.67 14.64 -11.63
N VAL A 78 -2.16 13.39 -11.70
CA VAL A 78 -3.03 12.84 -10.65
C VAL A 78 -2.36 12.79 -9.27
N LEU A 79 -1.03 12.93 -9.21
CA LEU A 79 -0.23 13.06 -7.99
C LEU A 79 -0.01 14.52 -7.54
N GLN A 80 -0.70 15.50 -8.14
CA GLN A 80 -0.51 16.91 -7.82
C GLN A 80 -0.79 17.21 -6.34
N GLY A 81 0.01 18.09 -5.73
CA GLY A 81 -0.25 18.64 -4.40
C GLY A 81 0.15 17.73 -3.23
N HIS A 82 0.82 16.61 -3.51
CA HIS A 82 1.28 15.71 -2.47
C HIS A 82 2.38 16.32 -1.59
N THR A 83 2.15 16.29 -0.28
CA THR A 83 3.16 16.43 0.78
C THR A 83 3.72 15.05 1.18
N LEU A 84 4.75 15.03 2.03
CA LEU A 84 5.29 13.80 2.60
C LEU A 84 4.22 13.03 3.37
N GLU A 85 3.40 13.73 4.15
CA GLU A 85 2.33 13.19 4.97
C GLU A 85 1.26 12.55 4.08
N SER A 86 0.79 13.26 3.06
CA SER A 86 -0.22 12.73 2.13
C SER A 86 0.26 11.51 1.32
N LEU A 87 1.56 11.43 1.00
CA LEU A 87 2.16 10.26 0.34
C LEU A 87 2.27 9.07 1.29
N LEU A 88 2.51 9.31 2.58
CA LEU A 88 2.49 8.26 3.60
C LEU A 88 1.06 7.72 3.77
N GLU A 89 0.04 8.58 3.80
CA GLU A 89 -1.36 8.17 3.81
C GLU A 89 -1.72 7.35 2.57
N LEU A 90 -1.25 7.76 1.38
CA LEU A 90 -1.45 6.99 0.14
C LEU A 90 -0.76 5.63 0.21
N HIS A 91 0.45 5.56 0.77
CA HIS A 91 1.16 4.32 1.00
C HIS A 91 0.42 3.40 2.00
N GLU A 92 -0.25 3.95 3.00
CA GLU A 92 -1.08 3.19 3.94
C GLU A 92 -2.29 2.56 3.25
N VAL A 93 -2.95 3.28 2.32
CA VAL A 93 -4.05 2.73 1.49
C VAL A 93 -3.54 1.54 0.67
N TYR A 94 -2.39 1.70 0.01
CA TYR A 94 -1.74 0.62 -0.74
C TYR A 94 -1.42 -0.59 0.16
N ALA A 95 -0.81 -0.35 1.33
CA ALA A 95 -0.45 -1.39 2.28
C ALA A 95 -1.68 -2.10 2.88
N LEU A 96 -2.78 -1.37 3.11
CA LEU A 96 -4.04 -1.95 3.57
C LEU A 96 -4.63 -2.89 2.51
N ARG A 97 -4.65 -2.50 1.24
CA ARG A 97 -5.08 -3.36 0.13
C ARG A 97 -4.22 -4.63 0.02
N LEU A 98 -2.91 -4.52 0.21
CA LEU A 98 -2.04 -5.70 0.25
C LEU A 98 -2.36 -6.63 1.42
N ARG A 99 -2.57 -6.08 2.63
CA ARG A 99 -2.93 -6.88 3.81
C ARG A 99 -4.26 -7.60 3.63
N GLY A 100 -5.29 -6.89 3.16
CA GLY A 100 -6.59 -7.50 2.88
C GLY A 100 -6.51 -8.61 1.82
N ASN A 101 -5.53 -8.54 0.93
CA ASN A 101 -5.28 -9.53 -0.12
C ASN A 101 -4.21 -10.57 0.24
N LEU A 102 -3.85 -10.72 1.52
CA LEU A 102 -2.82 -11.67 1.98
C LEU A 102 -1.52 -11.54 1.16
N LEU A 103 -1.08 -10.30 0.94
CA LEU A 103 0.10 -9.93 0.14
C LEU A 103 0.05 -10.40 -1.33
N GLY A 104 -1.16 -10.58 -1.88
CA GLY A 104 -1.40 -11.00 -3.26
C GLY A 104 -1.83 -12.46 -3.42
N SER A 105 -1.94 -13.21 -2.32
CA SER A 105 -2.41 -14.60 -2.36
C SER A 105 -3.90 -14.71 -2.70
N VAL A 106 -4.68 -13.65 -2.43
CA VAL A 106 -6.08 -13.54 -2.85
C VAL A 106 -6.31 -12.20 -3.55
N ASN A 107 -7.39 -12.09 -4.30
CA ASN A 107 -7.73 -10.88 -5.07
C ASN A 107 -9.15 -10.37 -4.72
N LYS A 108 -9.40 -10.19 -3.42
CA LYS A 108 -10.71 -9.80 -2.85
C LYS A 108 -10.91 -8.29 -2.88
N TYR A 109 -9.87 -7.52 -2.59
CA TYR A 109 -9.92 -6.07 -2.45
C TYR A 109 -9.22 -5.31 -3.58
N SER A 110 -9.76 -4.16 -3.93
CA SER A 110 -9.19 -3.20 -4.89
C SER A 110 -9.07 -1.82 -4.26
N VAL A 111 -8.17 -1.00 -4.82
CA VAL A 111 -8.14 0.44 -4.55
C VAL A 111 -9.15 1.09 -5.49
N CYS A 112 -10.24 1.59 -4.94
CA CYS A 112 -11.40 2.14 -5.62
C CYS A 112 -11.31 3.66 -5.57
N HIS A 113 -11.71 4.35 -6.63
CA HIS A 113 -11.70 5.81 -6.68
C HIS A 113 -13.07 6.37 -6.29
N ILE A 114 -13.10 7.33 -5.37
CA ILE A 114 -14.32 8.07 -5.00
C ILE A 114 -14.73 8.96 -6.17
N PHE A 115 -13.85 9.88 -6.58
CA PHE A 115 -13.97 10.55 -7.86
C PHE A 115 -13.30 9.70 -8.94
N PRO A 116 -14.00 9.30 -10.01
CA PRO A 116 -13.52 8.32 -10.97
C PRO A 116 -12.29 8.79 -11.73
N VAL A 117 -11.41 7.84 -12.10
CA VAL A 117 -10.23 8.12 -12.95
C VAL A 117 -10.66 8.62 -14.33
N SER A 118 -11.76 8.12 -14.86
CA SER A 118 -12.28 8.55 -16.16
C SER A 118 -13.57 9.34 -15.98
N HIS A 119 -13.47 10.67 -16.11
CA HIS A 119 -14.61 11.58 -16.20
C HIS A 119 -14.43 12.54 -17.39
N PRO A 120 -15.50 13.03 -18.06
CA PRO A 120 -15.37 13.88 -19.25
C PRO A 120 -14.61 15.19 -19.02
N THR A 121 -14.84 15.85 -17.88
CA THR A 121 -14.30 17.19 -17.60
C THR A 121 -13.18 17.21 -16.56
N HIS A 122 -13.04 16.14 -15.79
CA HIS A 122 -12.15 16.04 -14.64
C HIS A 122 -11.45 14.68 -14.62
N ILE A 123 -10.45 14.53 -13.77
CA ILE A 123 -9.78 13.27 -13.49
C ILE A 123 -9.62 13.09 -11.99
N GLY A 124 -10.00 11.92 -11.48
CA GLY A 124 -9.79 11.55 -10.08
C GLY A 124 -8.31 11.58 -9.71
N MET A 125 -7.99 12.18 -8.58
CA MET A 125 -6.62 12.25 -8.07
C MET A 125 -6.21 10.95 -7.40
N LEU A 126 -4.92 10.63 -7.47
CA LEU A 126 -4.33 9.50 -6.76
C LEU A 126 -3.95 9.93 -5.35
N HIS A 127 -4.94 10.29 -4.54
CA HIS A 127 -4.78 10.81 -3.19
C HIS A 127 -5.54 9.95 -2.18
N ALA A 128 -5.02 9.77 -0.96
CA ALA A 128 -5.68 8.92 0.05
C ALA A 128 -7.14 9.32 0.34
N GLY A 129 -7.44 10.62 0.30
CA GLY A 129 -8.80 11.16 0.42
C GLY A 129 -9.72 10.94 -0.79
N ASN A 130 -9.21 10.46 -1.92
CA ASN A 130 -9.97 10.08 -3.10
C ASN A 130 -10.03 8.57 -3.34
N LEU A 131 -9.44 7.77 -2.46
CA LEU A 131 -9.32 6.33 -2.64
C LEU A 131 -10.01 5.59 -1.50
N VAL A 132 -10.52 4.41 -1.79
CA VAL A 132 -11.12 3.48 -0.82
C VAL A 132 -10.60 2.07 -1.06
N VAL A 133 -10.25 1.33 -0.01
CA VAL A 133 -10.00 -0.12 -0.13
C VAL A 133 -11.33 -0.86 -0.02
N GLY A 134 -11.87 -1.29 -1.16
CA GLY A 134 -13.20 -1.89 -1.26
C GLY A 134 -13.18 -3.25 -1.94
N LEU A 135 -14.32 -3.95 -1.90
CA LEU A 135 -14.49 -5.21 -2.61
C LEU A 135 -14.34 -4.99 -4.12
N LYS A 136 -13.57 -5.88 -4.76
CA LYS A 136 -13.31 -5.82 -6.20
C LYS A 136 -14.61 -5.89 -7.01
N GLU A 137 -15.52 -6.78 -6.63
CA GLU A 137 -16.83 -6.95 -7.28
C GLU A 137 -17.64 -5.65 -7.26
N HIS A 138 -17.74 -5.00 -6.09
CA HIS A 138 -18.48 -3.74 -5.95
C HIS A 138 -17.83 -2.63 -6.79
N ASN A 139 -16.50 -2.54 -6.82
CA ASN A 139 -15.79 -1.58 -7.65
C ASN A 139 -16.04 -1.79 -9.16
N GLN A 140 -16.07 -3.06 -9.61
CA GLN A 140 -16.39 -3.39 -11.00
C GLN A 140 -17.82 -2.98 -11.35
N ASN A 141 -18.78 -3.25 -10.47
CA ASN A 141 -20.19 -2.87 -10.65
C ASN A 141 -20.41 -1.35 -10.58
N HIS A 142 -19.59 -0.66 -9.80
CA HIS A 142 -19.64 0.80 -9.67
C HIS A 142 -19.09 1.51 -10.92
N GLY A 143 -18.01 0.99 -11.51
CA GLY A 143 -17.42 1.53 -12.72
C GLY A 143 -16.94 2.98 -12.54
N ASN A 144 -17.34 3.87 -13.45
CA ASN A 144 -16.97 5.29 -13.43
C ASN A 144 -18.11 6.19 -12.90
N LYS A 145 -19.05 5.65 -12.12
CA LYS A 145 -20.12 6.45 -11.51
C LYS A 145 -19.51 7.44 -10.52
N LEU A 146 -20.10 8.64 -10.45
CA LEU A 146 -19.78 9.65 -9.46
C LEU A 146 -20.99 9.84 -8.55
N LEU A 147 -20.80 9.70 -7.24
CA LEU A 147 -21.85 9.90 -6.24
C LEU A 147 -21.55 11.15 -5.41
N GLY A 148 -22.58 11.97 -5.16
CA GLY A 148 -22.52 13.12 -4.26
C GLY A 148 -21.46 14.18 -4.57
N ASN A 149 -20.93 14.23 -5.80
CA ASN A 149 -19.77 15.05 -6.18
C ASN A 149 -18.57 14.87 -5.22
N ALA A 150 -18.42 13.67 -4.65
CA ALA A 150 -17.39 13.39 -3.67
C ALA A 150 -16.03 13.09 -4.32
N GLY A 151 -14.99 13.13 -3.49
CA GLY A 151 -13.63 12.80 -3.88
C GLY A 151 -12.84 13.99 -4.42
N MET A 152 -11.57 13.75 -4.71
CA MET A 152 -10.63 14.77 -5.18
C MET A 152 -10.36 14.59 -6.66
N SER A 153 -10.41 15.69 -7.41
CA SER A 153 -10.23 15.67 -8.86
C SER A 153 -9.47 16.89 -9.37
N ILE A 154 -8.96 16.77 -10.59
CA ILE A 154 -8.31 17.87 -11.31
C ILE A 154 -9.07 18.11 -12.61
N PRO A 155 -9.40 19.37 -12.96
CA PRO A 155 -9.98 19.69 -14.26
C PRO A 155 -9.03 19.30 -15.39
N ARG A 156 -9.53 18.63 -16.43
CA ARG A 156 -8.70 18.20 -17.58
C ARG A 156 -8.01 19.37 -18.29
N VAL A 157 -8.64 20.55 -18.28
CA VAL A 157 -8.08 21.79 -18.84
C VAL A 157 -6.80 22.27 -18.13
N ARG A 158 -6.49 21.75 -16.94
CA ARG A 158 -5.25 22.06 -16.19
C ARG A 158 -4.14 21.03 -16.42
N LEU A 159 -4.38 20.01 -17.25
CA LEU A 159 -3.37 19.01 -17.58
C LEU A 159 -2.36 19.59 -18.57
N LEU A 160 -1.09 19.39 -18.27
CA LEU A 160 0.05 19.87 -19.02
C LEU A 160 0.59 18.72 -19.89
N PRO A 161 0.86 18.96 -21.18
CA PRO A 161 1.37 17.93 -22.10
C PRO A 161 2.64 17.23 -21.61
N LYS A 162 3.53 17.92 -20.90
CA LYS A 162 4.79 17.36 -20.34
C LYS A 162 4.52 16.14 -19.42
N TRP A 163 3.39 16.12 -18.73
CA TRP A 163 3.04 15.08 -17.76
C TRP A 163 2.05 14.06 -18.30
N ARG A 164 1.79 14.06 -19.60
CA ARG A 164 1.01 13.01 -20.27
C ARG A 164 1.74 11.67 -20.21
N VAL A 165 1.00 10.59 -20.00
CA VAL A 165 1.51 9.21 -20.02
C VAL A 165 0.82 8.47 -21.15
N ASP A 166 1.61 7.80 -21.98
CA ASP A 166 1.09 7.02 -23.09
C ASP A 166 0.85 5.55 -22.68
N GLU A 167 -0.07 4.87 -23.37
CA GLU A 167 -0.45 3.48 -23.07
C GLU A 167 0.68 2.49 -23.31
N GLU A 168 1.64 2.80 -24.17
CA GLU A 168 2.80 1.94 -24.44
C GLU A 168 4.02 2.30 -23.57
N GLU A 169 3.93 3.35 -22.74
CA GLU A 169 5.06 3.80 -21.95
C GLU A 169 5.43 2.75 -20.87
N PRO A 170 6.73 2.37 -20.76
CA PRO A 170 7.16 1.41 -19.76
C PRO A 170 6.95 1.92 -18.33
N ILE A 171 6.50 1.04 -17.44
CA ILE A 171 6.23 1.37 -16.02
C ILE A 171 7.45 1.98 -15.32
N LYS A 172 8.65 1.51 -15.66
CA LYS A 172 9.91 2.04 -15.13
C LYS A 172 10.11 3.52 -15.51
N THR A 173 9.88 3.86 -16.79
CA THR A 173 9.99 5.24 -17.29
C THR A 173 8.99 6.15 -16.58
N ILE A 174 7.75 5.67 -16.38
CA ILE A 174 6.73 6.42 -15.63
C ILE A 174 7.17 6.62 -14.17
N ALA A 175 7.75 5.60 -13.52
CA ALA A 175 8.25 5.71 -12.15
C ALA A 175 9.38 6.75 -12.03
N ASP A 176 10.31 6.80 -12.99
CA ASP A 176 11.38 7.80 -13.03
C ASP A 176 10.79 9.23 -13.18
N ARG A 177 9.78 9.40 -14.04
CA ARG A 177 9.07 10.68 -14.22
C ARG A 177 8.24 11.08 -12.99
N ILE A 178 7.70 10.13 -12.23
CA ILE A 178 7.05 10.40 -10.93
C ILE A 178 8.06 10.99 -9.94
N VAL A 179 9.31 10.51 -9.92
CA VAL A 179 10.37 11.10 -9.08
C VAL A 179 10.72 12.51 -9.51
N GLU A 180 10.77 12.78 -10.82
CA GLU A 180 10.94 14.12 -11.35
C GLU A 180 9.78 15.04 -10.91
N TYR A 181 8.55 14.57 -11.03
CA TYR A 181 7.34 15.33 -10.72
C TYR A 181 7.21 15.67 -9.22
N LEU A 182 7.38 14.68 -8.34
CA LEU A 182 7.28 14.86 -6.88
C LEU A 182 8.51 15.55 -6.29
N GLY A 183 9.65 15.49 -7.00
CA GLY A 183 10.93 15.98 -6.54
C GLY A 183 11.71 14.94 -5.73
N GLY A 184 12.96 14.73 -6.10
CA GLY A 184 13.79 13.67 -5.50
C GLY A 184 14.10 13.83 -4.00
N GLU A 185 13.92 15.02 -3.41
CA GLU A 185 14.05 15.17 -1.96
C GLU A 185 12.85 14.57 -1.21
N LEU A 186 11.64 14.90 -1.66
CA LEU A 186 10.40 14.36 -1.10
C LEU A 186 10.38 12.82 -1.21
N VAL A 187 10.73 12.30 -2.38
CA VAL A 187 10.80 10.85 -2.63
C VAL A 187 11.85 10.17 -1.74
N ALA A 188 13.02 10.78 -1.56
CA ALA A 188 14.06 10.21 -0.69
C ALA A 188 13.62 10.16 0.78
N GLN A 189 12.83 11.14 1.26
CA GLN A 189 12.26 11.13 2.61
C GLN A 189 11.16 10.07 2.75
N LEU A 190 10.27 9.97 1.75
CA LEU A 190 9.24 8.94 1.69
C LEU A 190 9.86 7.54 1.74
N ALA A 191 10.90 7.28 0.94
CA ALA A 191 11.59 5.99 0.90
C ALA A 191 12.08 5.53 2.29
N VAL A 192 12.52 6.47 3.12
CA VAL A 192 12.95 6.19 4.49
C VAL A 192 11.76 5.99 5.41
N LYS A 193 10.81 6.93 5.44
CA LYS A 193 9.66 6.88 6.37
C LYS A 193 8.74 5.70 6.11
N ALA A 194 8.43 5.43 4.84
CA ALA A 194 7.63 4.27 4.42
C ALA A 194 8.43 2.96 4.34
N LYS A 195 9.75 3.01 4.63
CA LYS A 195 10.67 1.85 4.58
C LYS A 195 10.63 1.11 3.23
N LEU A 196 10.52 1.85 2.13
CA LEU A 196 10.42 1.29 0.79
C LEU A 196 11.66 0.43 0.47
N GLN A 197 11.41 -0.74 -0.10
CA GLN A 197 12.43 -1.65 -0.59
C GLN A 197 12.20 -1.97 -2.06
N PRO A 198 13.27 -2.29 -2.82
CA PRO A 198 13.14 -2.83 -4.15
C PRO A 198 12.25 -4.08 -4.13
N SER A 199 11.49 -4.30 -5.19
CA SER A 199 10.66 -5.50 -5.30
C SER A 199 11.50 -6.78 -5.18
N ARG A 200 10.90 -7.85 -4.66
CA ARG A 200 11.56 -9.17 -4.56
C ARG A 200 12.09 -9.61 -5.93
N ARG A 201 11.31 -9.40 -6.99
CA ARG A 201 11.72 -9.66 -8.37
C ARG A 201 13.01 -8.92 -8.71
N GLN A 202 13.06 -7.60 -8.47
CA GLN A 202 14.24 -6.77 -8.75
C GLN A 202 15.47 -7.28 -8.01
N VAL A 203 15.33 -7.61 -6.72
CA VAL A 203 16.42 -8.14 -5.89
C VAL A 203 16.92 -9.48 -6.43
N LEU A 204 16.01 -10.37 -6.83
CA LEU A 204 16.35 -11.67 -7.43
C LEU A 204 17.07 -11.50 -8.76
N THR A 205 16.53 -10.67 -9.67
CA THR A 205 17.12 -10.42 -10.98
C THR A 205 18.52 -9.83 -10.85
N MET A 206 18.72 -8.84 -9.98
CA MET A 206 20.06 -8.28 -9.74
C MET A 206 21.04 -9.32 -9.20
N TRP A 207 20.59 -10.14 -8.25
CA TRP A 207 21.45 -11.19 -7.69
C TRP A 207 21.85 -12.20 -8.76
N LEU A 208 20.89 -12.68 -9.57
CA LEU A 208 21.12 -13.60 -10.68
C LEU A 208 22.08 -13.00 -11.72
N GLN A 209 21.91 -11.74 -12.09
CA GLN A 209 22.81 -11.05 -13.04
C GLN A 209 24.23 -10.87 -12.50
N SER A 210 24.40 -10.81 -11.18
CA SER A 210 25.71 -10.68 -10.53
C SER A 210 26.37 -12.02 -10.16
N CYS A 211 25.63 -13.12 -10.30
CA CYS A 211 26.09 -14.44 -9.87
C CYS A 211 26.84 -15.13 -11.02
N PRO A 212 28.12 -15.50 -10.84
CA PRO A 212 28.88 -16.22 -11.86
C PRO A 212 28.54 -17.72 -11.81
N ASP A 213 27.35 -18.09 -12.28
CA ASP A 213 26.89 -19.48 -12.34
C ASP A 213 26.34 -19.81 -13.73
N GLU A 214 26.83 -20.88 -14.35
CA GLU A 214 26.49 -21.29 -15.72
C GLU A 214 25.03 -21.74 -15.89
N ARG A 215 24.34 -22.08 -14.80
CA ARG A 215 22.92 -22.46 -14.81
C ARG A 215 21.98 -21.27 -15.02
N ILE A 216 22.51 -20.05 -14.92
CA ILE A 216 21.72 -18.82 -15.07
C ILE A 216 21.45 -18.57 -16.55
N PRO A 217 20.18 -18.49 -16.97
CA PRO A 217 19.85 -18.25 -18.37
C PRO A 217 20.21 -16.81 -18.80
N PRO A 218 20.30 -16.55 -20.12
CA PRO A 218 20.52 -15.21 -20.66
C PRO A 218 19.49 -14.18 -20.16
N GLN A 219 19.85 -12.89 -20.22
CA GLN A 219 19.06 -11.81 -19.63
C GLN A 219 17.63 -11.72 -20.19
N GLU A 220 17.46 -12.01 -21.47
CA GLU A 220 16.18 -12.00 -22.17
C GLU A 220 15.22 -13.02 -21.53
N LYS A 221 15.73 -14.22 -21.26
CA LYS A 221 14.96 -15.31 -20.64
C LYS A 221 14.69 -15.04 -19.15
N LEU A 222 15.62 -14.40 -18.44
CA LEU A 222 15.37 -13.93 -17.07
C LEU A 222 14.25 -12.88 -17.00
N ALA A 223 14.14 -12.02 -18.01
CA ALA A 223 13.10 -11.00 -18.08
C ALA A 223 11.68 -11.59 -18.20
N GLU A 224 11.56 -12.77 -18.82
CA GLU A 224 10.29 -13.48 -19.02
C GLU A 224 9.86 -14.32 -17.81
N MET A 225 10.80 -14.77 -16.97
CA MET A 225 10.51 -15.61 -15.81
C MET A 225 9.64 -14.90 -14.77
N THR A 226 8.75 -15.61 -14.08
CA THR A 226 7.97 -15.10 -12.94
C THR A 226 8.83 -14.94 -11.68
N THR A 227 8.36 -14.17 -10.69
CA THR A 227 9.06 -14.02 -9.39
C THR A 227 9.26 -15.36 -8.67
N GLN A 228 8.32 -16.30 -8.83
CA GLN A 228 8.42 -17.64 -8.26
C GLN A 228 9.53 -18.45 -8.96
N GLN A 229 9.55 -18.46 -10.29
CA GLN A 229 10.60 -19.12 -11.07
C GLN A 229 12.00 -18.54 -10.77
N LEU A 230 12.11 -17.21 -10.65
CA LEU A 230 13.36 -16.56 -10.24
C LEU A 230 13.78 -16.94 -8.80
N SER A 231 12.81 -17.10 -7.90
CA SER A 231 13.08 -17.56 -6.52
C SER A 231 13.55 -19.02 -6.51
N GLN A 232 12.92 -19.88 -7.30
CA GLN A 232 13.28 -21.29 -7.42
C GLN A 232 14.67 -21.47 -8.04
N LEU A 233 14.99 -20.69 -9.08
CA LEU A 233 16.32 -20.67 -9.68
C LEU A 233 17.37 -20.22 -8.64
N GLN A 234 17.09 -19.16 -7.87
CA GLN A 234 17.98 -18.74 -6.79
C GLN A 234 18.16 -19.83 -5.72
N SER A 235 17.09 -20.53 -5.31
CA SER A 235 17.23 -21.62 -4.34
C SER A 235 18.04 -22.77 -4.91
N GLN A 236 17.78 -23.22 -6.14
CA GLN A 236 18.55 -24.26 -6.82
C GLN A 236 20.04 -23.95 -6.91
N ILE A 237 20.39 -22.66 -7.06
CA ILE A 237 21.78 -22.21 -7.08
C ILE A 237 22.40 -22.17 -5.69
N LYS A 238 21.68 -21.65 -4.68
CA LYS A 238 22.20 -21.44 -3.32
C LYS A 238 22.30 -22.72 -2.50
N ASP A 239 21.23 -23.48 -2.42
CA ASP A 239 21.10 -24.65 -1.57
C ASP A 239 20.00 -25.51 -2.19
N GLY A 240 20.31 -26.73 -2.65
CA GLY A 240 19.38 -27.64 -3.35
C GLY A 240 18.12 -28.09 -2.58
N LYS A 241 17.58 -27.27 -1.68
CA LYS A 241 16.33 -27.43 -0.97
C LYS A 241 15.36 -26.34 -1.40
N GLU A 242 14.20 -26.77 -1.89
CA GLU A 242 13.04 -25.92 -2.05
C GLU A 242 12.64 -25.36 -0.68
N SER A 243 12.65 -24.05 -0.53
CA SER A 243 12.01 -23.42 0.63
C SER A 243 10.51 -23.39 0.36
N GLY A 244 9.79 -24.31 0.99
CA GLY A 244 8.33 -24.27 1.03
C GLY A 244 7.88 -22.99 1.71
N PHE A 245 7.30 -22.07 0.95
CA PHE A 245 6.61 -20.90 1.49
C PHE A 245 5.25 -21.36 1.98
N ASP A 246 5.14 -21.66 3.27
CA ASP A 246 3.89 -22.11 3.87
C ASP A 246 2.96 -20.91 4.11
N ILE A 247 1.84 -20.87 3.39
CA ILE A 247 0.75 -19.89 3.59
C ILE A 247 -0.32 -20.51 4.52
N SER A 248 0.04 -21.46 5.38
CA SER A 248 -0.84 -21.98 6.43
C SER A 248 -0.97 -21.01 7.61
N SER A 249 -1.49 -19.81 7.35
CA SER A 249 -2.24 -19.11 8.38
C SER A 249 -3.55 -18.60 7.80
N ARG A 250 -4.59 -19.42 7.99
CA ARG A 250 -6.02 -19.06 7.87
C ARG A 250 -6.45 -17.92 8.82
N ALA A 251 -5.51 -17.15 9.39
CA ALA A 251 -5.72 -16.25 10.51
C ALA A 251 -5.65 -14.74 10.18
N ALA A 252 -5.63 -14.31 8.92
CA ALA A 252 -5.38 -12.88 8.63
C ALA A 252 -6.08 -12.29 7.39
N CYS A 253 -7.14 -12.90 6.86
CA CYS A 253 -7.96 -12.22 5.86
C CYS A 253 -8.78 -11.14 6.57
N ILE A 254 -8.65 -9.89 6.14
CA ILE A 254 -9.53 -8.83 6.66
C ILE A 254 -10.92 -9.09 6.08
N GLU A 255 -11.93 -9.21 6.93
CA GLU A 255 -13.31 -9.38 6.46
C GLU A 255 -13.88 -8.07 5.88
N PRO A 256 -14.86 -8.13 4.96
CA PRO A 256 -15.38 -6.94 4.28
C PRO A 256 -15.86 -5.86 5.23
N GLU A 257 -16.49 -6.27 6.33
CA GLU A 257 -17.06 -5.42 7.35
C GLU A 257 -15.97 -4.67 8.12
N ASP A 258 -14.91 -5.40 8.53
CA ASP A 258 -13.73 -4.82 9.16
C ASP A 258 -12.98 -3.88 8.22
N MET A 259 -12.86 -4.24 6.94
CA MET A 259 -12.23 -3.39 5.93
C MET A 259 -12.98 -2.07 5.82
N ALA A 260 -14.31 -2.14 5.72
CA ALA A 260 -15.11 -0.96 5.55
C ALA A 260 -15.21 -0.09 6.82
N LEU A 261 -15.21 -0.68 8.02
CA LEU A 261 -15.06 0.08 9.27
C LEU A 261 -13.73 0.85 9.33
N ARG A 262 -12.62 0.20 8.93
CA ARG A 262 -11.31 0.85 8.82
C ARG A 262 -11.36 2.00 7.82
N GLU A 263 -12.00 1.81 6.69
CA GLU A 263 -12.11 2.82 5.64
C GLU A 263 -13.04 3.97 6.03
N LEU A 264 -14.17 3.73 6.71
CA LEU A 264 -15.03 4.77 7.29
C LEU A 264 -14.23 5.65 8.24
N ARG A 265 -13.52 5.05 9.20
CA ARG A 265 -12.69 5.77 10.16
C ARG A 265 -11.54 6.53 9.50
N ARG A 266 -10.93 5.98 8.45
CA ARG A 266 -9.85 6.63 7.70
C ARG A 266 -10.38 7.82 6.90
N LEU A 267 -11.47 7.64 6.15
CA LEU A 267 -12.07 8.67 5.31
C LEU A 267 -12.76 9.77 6.10
N ALA A 268 -13.18 9.50 7.35
CA ALA A 268 -13.69 10.51 8.27
C ALA A 268 -12.77 11.72 8.45
N ARG A 269 -11.45 11.56 8.21
CA ARG A 269 -10.49 12.67 8.19
C ARG A 269 -10.78 13.71 7.09
N TYR A 270 -11.36 13.28 5.98
CA TYR A 270 -11.71 14.12 4.83
C TYR A 270 -13.22 14.37 4.73
N ARG A 271 -14.03 13.46 5.29
CA ARG A 271 -15.48 13.45 5.27
C ARG A 271 -16.03 13.21 6.68
N PRO A 272 -16.04 14.23 7.56
CA PRO A 272 -16.39 14.08 8.97
C PRO A 272 -17.79 13.48 9.21
N GLU A 273 -18.70 13.62 8.25
CA GLU A 273 -20.03 13.01 8.31
C GLU A 273 -19.99 11.47 8.41
N LEU A 274 -18.89 10.83 8.00
CA LEU A 274 -18.70 9.39 8.10
C LEU A 274 -18.44 8.90 9.54
N LEU A 275 -18.09 9.79 10.49
CA LEU A 275 -17.87 9.39 11.88
C LEU A 275 -19.15 8.85 12.52
N LYS A 276 -20.28 9.53 12.29
CA LYS A 276 -21.59 9.08 12.78
C LYS A 276 -21.95 7.71 12.21
N LEU A 277 -21.61 7.49 10.94
CA LEU A 277 -21.87 6.21 10.29
C LEU A 277 -20.98 5.10 10.85
N GLU A 278 -19.72 5.38 11.13
CA GLU A 278 -18.79 4.41 11.72
C GLU A 278 -19.29 3.90 13.08
N GLU A 279 -19.73 4.80 13.96
CA GLU A 279 -20.26 4.45 15.28
C GLU A 279 -21.49 3.53 15.16
N VAL A 280 -22.47 3.93 14.33
CA VAL A 280 -23.71 3.18 14.14
C VAL A 280 -23.44 1.82 13.50
N PHE A 281 -22.60 1.77 12.47
CA PHE A 281 -22.29 0.53 11.77
C PHE A 281 -21.45 -0.43 12.62
N ALA A 282 -20.52 0.09 13.43
CA ALA A 282 -19.75 -0.72 14.38
C ALA A 282 -20.66 -1.36 15.43
N GLY A 283 -21.64 -0.60 15.95
CA GLY A 283 -22.66 -1.12 16.86
C GLY A 283 -23.47 -2.26 16.23
N TYR A 284 -23.97 -2.06 15.01
CA TYR A 284 -24.72 -3.10 14.29
C TYR A 284 -23.86 -4.35 14.01
N ALA A 285 -22.63 -4.19 13.54
CA ALA A 285 -21.73 -5.32 13.30
C ALA A 285 -21.47 -6.13 14.58
N ALA A 286 -21.30 -5.45 15.72
CA ALA A 286 -21.14 -6.10 17.02
C ALA A 286 -22.41 -6.87 17.45
N GLU A 287 -23.60 -6.30 17.23
CA GLU A 287 -24.88 -6.98 17.49
C GLU A 287 -25.01 -8.28 16.67
N VAL A 288 -24.72 -8.23 15.37
CA VAL A 288 -24.75 -9.39 14.47
C VAL A 288 -23.77 -10.47 14.94
N ILE A 289 -22.52 -10.11 15.25
CA ILE A 289 -21.51 -11.05 15.74
C ILE A 289 -21.95 -11.70 17.06
N ALA A 290 -22.46 -10.91 18.00
CA ALA A 290 -22.92 -11.41 19.29
C ALA A 290 -24.10 -12.38 19.14
N TYR A 291 -25.02 -12.11 18.22
CA TYR A 291 -26.15 -12.99 17.92
C TYR A 291 -25.69 -14.32 17.30
N VAL A 292 -24.82 -14.25 16.31
CA VAL A 292 -24.29 -15.42 15.59
C VAL A 292 -23.53 -16.36 16.51
N ASN A 293 -22.71 -15.82 17.40
CA ASN A 293 -21.98 -16.61 18.41
C ASN A 293 -22.94 -17.39 19.33
N ARG A 294 -24.17 -16.90 19.55
CA ARG A 294 -25.17 -17.62 20.36
C ARG A 294 -25.85 -18.76 19.61
N LEU A 295 -25.99 -18.66 18.29
CA LEU A 295 -26.72 -19.65 17.47
C LEU A 295 -25.81 -20.61 16.68
N GLY A 296 -24.49 -20.46 16.77
CA GLY A 296 -23.53 -21.31 16.04
C GLY A 296 -23.55 -21.10 14.52
N GLY A 297 -24.05 -19.96 14.05
CA GLY A 297 -24.12 -19.61 12.63
C GLY A 297 -22.85 -18.94 12.09
N TYR A 298 -22.89 -18.52 10.82
CA TYR A 298 -21.90 -17.60 10.25
C TYR A 298 -22.47 -16.18 10.22
N PRO A 299 -21.70 -15.15 10.64
CA PRO A 299 -22.17 -13.78 10.61
C PRO A 299 -22.17 -13.31 9.17
N HIS A 300 -23.31 -12.81 8.68
CA HIS A 300 -23.37 -12.27 7.34
C HIS A 300 -24.16 -10.96 7.34
N ILE A 301 -23.45 -9.84 7.19
CA ILE A 301 -24.10 -8.56 6.91
C ILE A 301 -24.80 -8.66 5.54
N PRO A 302 -26.09 -8.31 5.43
CA PRO A 302 -26.84 -8.40 4.17
C PRO A 302 -26.10 -7.79 2.99
N LYS A 303 -26.20 -8.41 1.82
CA LYS A 303 -25.46 -7.98 0.61
C LYS A 303 -25.82 -6.53 0.24
N GLU A 304 -27.08 -6.19 0.40
CA GLU A 304 -27.66 -4.87 0.17
C GLU A 304 -26.97 -3.82 1.05
N LEU A 305 -26.77 -4.13 2.33
CA LEU A 305 -26.12 -3.22 3.27
C LEU A 305 -24.62 -3.06 2.96
N ARG A 306 -23.95 -4.11 2.50
CA ARG A 306 -22.55 -4.01 2.02
C ARG A 306 -22.43 -3.17 0.75
N GLN A 307 -23.40 -3.25 -0.17
CA GLN A 307 -23.42 -2.41 -1.36
C GLN A 307 -23.63 -0.93 -0.98
N LEU A 308 -24.60 -0.64 -0.12
CA LEU A 308 -24.86 0.72 0.34
C LEU A 308 -23.67 1.31 1.12
N GLN A 309 -23.00 0.48 1.92
CA GLN A 309 -21.77 0.88 2.60
C GLN A 309 -20.68 1.29 1.60
N PHE A 310 -20.48 0.48 0.56
CA PHE A 310 -19.55 0.80 -0.52
C PHE A 310 -19.93 2.13 -1.19
N GLU A 311 -21.20 2.35 -1.49
CA GLU A 311 -21.69 3.58 -2.12
C GLU A 311 -21.51 4.81 -1.22
N VAL A 312 -21.74 4.71 0.09
CA VAL A 312 -21.51 5.84 1.02
C VAL A 312 -20.04 6.20 1.07
N LEU A 313 -19.13 5.22 1.10
CA LEU A 313 -17.69 5.47 1.01
C LEU A 313 -17.32 6.19 -0.30
N HIS A 314 -18.11 6.02 -1.36
CA HIS A 314 -17.95 6.68 -2.67
C HIS A 314 -18.74 7.99 -2.83
N GLY A 315 -19.42 8.47 -1.80
CA GLY A 315 -20.12 9.77 -1.82
C GLY A 315 -21.64 9.70 -1.78
N ALA A 316 -22.24 8.51 -1.65
CA ALA A 316 -23.68 8.42 -1.43
C ALA A 316 -24.08 9.07 -0.09
N CYS A 317 -25.36 9.43 -0.01
CA CYS A 317 -25.93 10.11 1.15
C CYS A 317 -25.91 9.20 2.39
N VAL A 318 -25.29 9.68 3.47
CA VAL A 318 -25.23 8.97 4.75
C VAL A 318 -26.65 8.72 5.32
N HIS A 319 -27.57 9.67 5.12
CA HIS A 319 -28.93 9.54 5.63
C HIS A 319 -29.68 8.36 4.98
N ASP A 320 -29.51 8.14 3.68
CA ASP A 320 -30.17 7.02 2.99
C ASP A 320 -29.66 5.66 3.50
N PHE A 321 -28.36 5.56 3.79
CA PHE A 321 -27.81 4.36 4.43
C PHE A 321 -28.39 4.13 5.81
N LEU A 322 -28.46 5.16 6.66
CA LEU A 322 -28.97 5.02 8.03
C LEU A 322 -30.43 4.59 8.04
N ARG A 323 -31.26 5.17 7.15
CA ARG A 323 -32.67 4.77 6.99
C ARG A 323 -32.79 3.29 6.59
N GLU A 324 -31.96 2.83 5.67
CA GLU A 324 -32.01 1.44 5.23
C GLU A 324 -31.49 0.48 6.29
N LEU A 325 -30.45 0.86 7.04
CA LEU A 325 -29.97 0.09 8.17
C LEU A 325 -31.06 -0.05 9.24
N GLU A 326 -31.77 1.02 9.58
CA GLU A 326 -32.91 0.98 10.51
C GLU A 326 -34.00 0.03 10.01
N ARG A 327 -34.37 0.11 8.72
CA ARG A 327 -35.33 -0.80 8.10
C ARG A 327 -34.92 -2.27 8.21
N ILE A 328 -33.64 -2.58 7.99
CA ILE A 328 -33.10 -3.93 8.12
C ILE A 328 -33.15 -4.39 9.58
N ARG A 329 -32.74 -3.53 10.52
CA ARG A 329 -32.79 -3.86 11.96
C ARG A 329 -34.21 -4.13 12.44
N ASP A 330 -35.19 -3.37 11.98
CA ASP A 330 -36.59 -3.58 12.33
C ASP A 330 -37.13 -4.89 11.74
N ALA A 331 -36.79 -5.18 10.47
CA ALA A 331 -37.16 -6.46 9.85
C ALA A 331 -36.53 -7.67 10.56
N GLU A 332 -35.26 -7.57 10.96
CA GLU A 332 -34.59 -8.59 11.76
C GLU A 332 -35.28 -8.75 13.12
N ARG A 333 -35.57 -7.67 13.85
CA ARG A 333 -36.28 -7.72 15.14
C ARG A 333 -37.65 -8.40 15.03
N GLU A 334 -38.41 -8.12 13.97
CA GLU A 334 -39.70 -8.77 13.72
C GLU A 334 -39.55 -10.26 13.38
N ALA A 335 -38.59 -10.61 12.52
CA ALA A 335 -38.30 -12.01 12.18
C ALA A 335 -37.80 -12.84 13.38
N PHE A 336 -37.15 -12.18 14.35
CA PHE A 336 -36.60 -12.81 15.55
C PHE A 336 -37.49 -12.67 16.79
N LYS A 337 -38.74 -12.22 16.65
CA LYS A 337 -39.71 -12.35 17.75
C LYS A 337 -39.84 -13.85 18.08
N PRO A 338 -39.60 -14.28 19.33
CA PRO A 338 -39.83 -15.65 19.72
C PRO A 338 -41.29 -15.98 19.39
N LYS A 339 -41.53 -17.08 18.67
CA LYS A 339 -42.89 -17.57 18.44
C LYS A 339 -43.54 -17.69 19.81
N VAL A 340 -44.51 -16.82 20.11
CA VAL A 340 -45.31 -16.95 21.32
C VAL A 340 -46.28 -18.07 21.01
N TRP A 341 -45.98 -19.27 21.49
CA TRP A 341 -46.86 -20.41 21.31
C TRP A 341 -48.16 -20.11 22.04
N SER A 342 -49.28 -20.16 21.33
CA SER A 342 -50.58 -20.18 22.00
C SER A 342 -50.67 -21.44 22.88
N ALA A 343 -51.51 -21.39 23.92
CA ALA A 343 -51.72 -22.55 24.80
C ALA A 343 -52.11 -23.81 24.01
N ALA A 344 -52.86 -23.65 22.92
CA ALA A 344 -53.24 -24.74 22.01
C ALA A 344 -52.05 -25.32 21.23
N GLU A 345 -51.13 -24.49 20.76
CA GLU A 345 -49.93 -24.95 20.04
C GLU A 345 -48.94 -25.66 20.97
N MET A 346 -48.84 -25.25 22.24
CA MET A 346 -48.03 -25.96 23.23
C MET A 346 -48.61 -27.35 23.54
N GLU A 347 -49.93 -27.44 23.65
CA GLU A 347 -50.61 -28.70 23.94
C GLU A 347 -50.52 -29.71 22.78
N GLU A 348 -50.52 -29.21 21.53
CA GLU A 348 -50.34 -30.03 20.33
C GLU A 348 -48.90 -30.52 20.17
N PHE A 349 -47.91 -29.70 20.54
CA PHE A 349 -46.50 -30.09 20.56
C PHE A 349 -46.21 -31.17 21.59
N ASP A 350 -46.74 -31.03 22.82
CA ASP A 350 -46.57 -32.01 23.89
C ASP A 350 -47.20 -33.37 23.52
N ARG A 351 -48.31 -33.39 22.78
CA ARG A 351 -48.90 -34.64 22.26
C ARG A 351 -48.10 -35.28 21.12
N SER A 352 -47.24 -34.52 20.45
CA SER A 352 -46.45 -34.99 19.30
C SER A 352 -45.11 -35.62 19.67
N LEU A 353 -44.68 -35.49 20.93
CA LEU A 353 -43.45 -36.10 21.44
C LEU A 353 -43.70 -37.59 21.76
N PRO A 354 -42.97 -38.53 21.13
CA PRO A 354 -43.10 -39.94 21.43
C PRO A 354 -42.52 -40.24 22.81
N PHE A 355 -43.30 -40.92 23.65
CA PHE A 355 -42.86 -41.47 24.94
C PHE A 355 -41.84 -42.61 24.78
#